data_AF-A0A4Q5QEW9-F1
#
_entry.id   AF-A0A4Q5QEW9-F1
#
_cell.length_a   1.000
_cell.length_b   1.000
_cell.length_c   1.000
_cell.angle_alpha   90.00
_cell.angle_beta   90.00
_cell.angle_gamma   90.00
#
_symmetry.space_group_name_H-M   'P 1'
#
loop_
_entity.id
_entity.type
_entity.pdbx_description
1 polymer ?
#
loop_
_entity_poly.entity_id
_entity_poly.type
_entity_poly.pdbx_seq_one_letter_code
_entity_poly.pdbx_strand_id
1 'polypeptide(L)' 'GRGVVTGEPYDQRYVSVIRTGGGRIVHYRDYWNPLVILRAAKGAALIDALVAGDPGHE' A
#
# COMPACT_ATOMS: atom_id res chain seq x y z
N GLY A 1 11.22 -3.24 3.38
CA GLY A 1 12.05 -3.45 2.15
C GLY A 1 12.34 -2.10 1.51
N ARG A 2 12.91 -2.02 0.31
CA ARG A 2 13.09 -0.73 -0.40
C ARG A 2 12.78 -0.85 -1.89
N GLY A 3 12.28 0.24 -2.48
CA GLY A 3 12.09 0.35 -3.93
C GLY A 3 13.44 0.32 -4.65
N VAL A 4 13.57 -0.53 -5.67
CA VAL A 4 14.85 -0.72 -6.39
C VAL A 4 15.30 0.56 -7.10
N VAL A 5 14.35 1.30 -7.69
CA VAL A 5 14.65 2.53 -8.45
C VAL A 5 14.72 3.76 -7.56
N THR A 6 13.84 3.87 -6.56
CA THR A 6 13.65 5.10 -5.77
C THR A 6 14.42 5.09 -4.45
N GLY A 7 14.79 3.92 -3.94
CA GLY A 7 15.36 3.75 -2.60
C GLY A 7 14.36 3.94 -1.45
N GLU A 8 13.12 4.33 -1.74
CA GLU A 8 12.09 4.62 -0.75
C GLU A 8 11.72 3.38 0.07
N PRO A 9 11.39 3.53 1.36
CA PRO A 9 11.00 2.42 2.21
C PRO A 9 9.70 1.78 1.72
N TYR A 10 9.71 0.46 1.65
CA TYR A 10 8.52 -0.36 1.43
C TYR A 10 8.15 -1.07 2.73
N ASP A 11 7.46 -0.33 3.60
CA ASP A 11 7.04 -0.77 4.93
C ASP A 11 5.50 -0.96 4.95
N GLN A 12 5.04 -1.94 4.19
CA GLN A 12 3.62 -2.24 4.03
C GLN A 12 3.07 -2.97 5.25
N ARG A 13 1.97 -2.45 5.80
CA ARG A 13 1.16 -3.13 6.81
C ARG A 13 -0.07 -3.76 6.14
N TYR A 14 -0.43 -4.94 6.64
CA TYR A 14 -1.53 -5.75 6.12
C TYR A 14 -2.47 -6.15 7.25
N VAL A 15 -3.75 -6.24 6.92
CA VAL A 15 -4.76 -6.97 7.68
C VAL A 15 -5.27 -8.10 6.80
N SER A 16 -4.97 -9.34 7.18
CA SER A 16 -5.41 -10.53 6.47
C SER A 16 -6.68 -11.09 7.09
N VAL A 17 -7.73 -11.25 6.29
CA VAL A 17 -8.96 -11.97 6.65
C VAL A 17 -8.91 -13.35 5.99
N ILE A 18 -8.71 -14.37 6.82
CA ILE A 18 -8.59 -15.77 6.39
C ILE A 18 -9.78 -16.56 6.93
N ARG A 19 -10.48 -17.28 6.05
CA ARG A 19 -11.49 -18.26 6.44
C ARG A 19 -10.95 -19.67 6.18
N THR A 20 -11.11 -20.55 7.15
CA THR A 20 -10.74 -21.96 7.04
C THR A 20 -11.97 -22.87 7.07
N GLY A 21 -11.85 -24.05 6.47
CA GLY A 21 -12.88 -25.09 6.45
C GLY A 21 -12.25 -26.44 6.09
N GLY A 22 -12.56 -27.50 6.84
CA GLY A 22 -11.97 -28.83 6.62
C GLY A 22 -10.43 -28.85 6.69
N GLY A 23 -9.86 -28.05 7.60
CA GLY A 23 -8.40 -27.92 7.76
C GLY A 23 -7.68 -27.18 6.62
N ARG A 24 -8.40 -26.54 5.70
CA ARG A 24 -7.84 -25.78 4.56
C ARG A 24 -8.29 -24.33 4.58
N ILE A 25 -7.53 -23.43 3.95
CA ILE A 25 -7.96 -22.05 3.68
C ILE A 25 -8.98 -22.11 2.54
N VAL A 26 -10.14 -21.48 2.74
CA VAL A 26 -11.23 -21.41 1.73
C VAL A 26 -11.51 -19.98 1.27
N HIS A 27 -10.99 -18.98 1.97
CA HIS A 27 -11.02 -17.59 1.54
C HIS A 27 -9.86 -16.83 2.17
N TYR A 28 -9.18 -16.01 1.38
CA TYR A 28 -8.07 -15.18 1.81
C TYR A 28 -8.22 -13.79 1.20
N ARG A 29 -8.23 -12.75 2.03
CA ARG A 29 -8.28 -11.37 1.56
C ARG A 29 -7.42 -10.49 2.43
N ASP A 30 -6.54 -9.73 1.79
CA ASP A 30 -5.72 -8.74 2.45
C ASP A 30 -6.24 -7.33 2.21
N TYR A 31 -6.19 -6.54 3.27
CA TYR A 31 -6.41 -5.11 3.25
C TYR A 31 -5.11 -4.41 3.61
N TRP A 32 -4.75 -3.42 2.81
CA TRP A 32 -3.49 -2.71 2.94
C TRP A 32 -3.62 -1.32 2.30
N ASN A 33 -2.75 -0.39 2.69
CA ASN A 33 -2.73 0.96 2.14
C ASN A 33 -1.96 1.01 0.80
N PRO A 34 -2.61 1.30 -0.35
CA PRO A 34 -1.95 1.33 -1.65
C PRO A 34 -0.95 2.47 -1.82
N LEU A 35 -0.98 3.51 -0.98
CA LEU A 35 -0.02 4.60 -1.10
C LEU A 35 1.40 4.17 -0.76
N VAL A 36 1.59 3.14 0.08
CA VAL A 36 2.94 2.68 0.45
C VAL A 36 3.68 2.07 -0.74
N ILE A 37 3.01 1.24 -1.56
CA ILE A 37 3.63 0.70 -2.78
C ILE A 37 3.89 1.81 -3.81
N LEU A 38 2.98 2.78 -3.93
CA LEU A 38 3.15 3.88 -4.86
C LEU A 38 4.34 4.77 -4.48
N ARG A 39 4.49 5.12 -3.20
CA ARG A 39 5.66 5.86 -2.69
C ARG A 39 6.95 5.08 -2.95
N ALA A 40 6.95 3.78 -2.63
CA ALA A 40 8.11 2.92 -2.87
C ALA A 40 8.46 2.78 -4.36
N ALA A 41 7.49 2.76 -5.28
CA ALA A 41 7.72 2.54 -6.70
C ALA A 41 7.96 3.83 -7.51
N LYS A 42 7.40 4.97 -7.07
CA LYS A 42 7.35 6.23 -7.84
C LYS A 42 8.00 7.42 -7.12
N GLY A 43 8.40 7.27 -5.85
CA GLY A 43 8.99 8.32 -5.03
C GLY A 43 7.95 8.91 -4.07
N ALA A 44 8.31 9.11 -2.80
CA ALA A 44 7.36 9.58 -1.80
C ALA A 44 6.87 11.00 -2.10
N ALA A 45 7.79 11.90 -2.44
CA ALA A 45 7.49 13.30 -2.73
C ALA A 45 6.45 13.49 -3.86
N LEU A 46 6.55 12.70 -4.94
CA LEU A 46 5.60 12.78 -6.05
C LEU A 46 4.18 12.37 -5.60
N ILE A 47 4.09 11.26 -4.87
CA ILE A 47 2.79 10.74 -4.43
C ILE A 47 2.17 11.63 -3.35
N ASP A 48 2.99 12.18 -2.45
CA ASP A 48 2.50 13.11 -1.42
C ASP A 48 1.94 14.39 -2.04
N ALA A 49 2.57 14.93 -3.08
CA ALA A 49 2.04 16.06 -3.84
C ALA A 49 0.69 15.73 -4.53
N LEU A 50 0.55 14.52 -5.08
CA LEU A 50 -0.69 14.09 -5.72
C LEU A 50 -1.85 13.92 -4.73
N VAL A 51 -1.54 13.47 -3.50
CA VAL A 51 -2.55 13.19 -2.46
C VAL A 51 -2.90 14.44 -1.65
N ALA A 52 -2.01 15.44 -1.58
CA ALA A 52 -2.25 16.69 -0.87
C ALA A 52 -3.44 17.51 -1.43
N GLY A 53 -3.90 17.20 -2.65
CA GLY A 53 -4.96 17.93 -3.34
C GLY A 53 -4.49 19.31 -3.81
N ASP A 54 -5.21 19.87 -4.79
CA ASP A 54 -5.09 21.30 -5.12
C ASP A 54 -5.77 22.10 -4.00
N PRO A 55 -5.12 23.09 -3.36
CA PRO A 55 -5.76 23.95 -2.35
C PRO A 55 -7.01 24.71 -2.86
N GLY A 56 -7.37 24.62 -4.15
CA GLY A 56 -8.50 25.30 -4.77
C GLY A 56 -9.81 24.52 -4.90
N HIS A 57 -10.02 23.38 -4.23
CA HIS A 57 -11.34 22.72 -4.21
C HIS A 57 -12.18 23.18 -3.00
N GLU A 58 -12.72 24.40 -3.10
CA GLU A 58 -13.93 24.84 -2.36
C GLU A 58 -15.18 24.73 -3.24
#